data_AF-A0A4R6RZR0-F1
#
_entry.id   AF-A0A4R6RZR0-F1
#
_cell.length_a   1.000
_cell.length_b   1.000
_cell.length_c   1.000
_cell.angle_alpha   90.00
_cell.angle_beta   90.00
_cell.angle_gamma   90.00
#
_symmetry.space_group_name_H-M   'P 1'
#
loop_
_entity.id
_entity.type
_entity.pdbx_description
1 polymer ?
#
loop_
_entity_poly.entity_id
_entity_poly.type
_entity_poly.pdbx_seq_one_letter_code
_entity_poly.pdbx_strand_id
1 'polypeptide(L)'
;MADIEDFGWVADEHREVLGNSQTSAWEDQWPEFFGRYLDHRWPGWAQASDEERTEWLRPRIEALALGWVTAEQRAWLGQLTGDRGDWRDWLPVQLDEWWPEWDQSTPAELAGWLNSYLPSLLPPATEDPSALGWVTESQQAQLEALQATHGDWREWLPAQLTAWWPQWTEATTDRLVPWLDEALPGLAVPVDGGADPRDLAWVTEAQRAQLEAHRPTRGDWREWLPEQLNQWWPEWTASTPDQLTPWLDEAMVALGPAPVADTAADTVADTGTTAVDVAESVNPLDEIEVSPEEIPAEDKPAALSDPDNVFSLAWVTESQGSQLDEMTEIRGDWHDWLIDEMTERRPEWVDLSPDELTAWLDDLIPLLVLPTDADALIGSLNDAFENNPEMSELAAEFTEEELAEIIEQALLSRAE
;
A
#
# COMPACT_ATOMS: atom_id res chain seq x y z
N MET A 1 13.80 35.12 -18.82
CA MET A 1 12.53 35.14 -19.56
C MET A 1 12.83 35.75 -20.91
N ALA A 2 12.57 35.00 -21.99
CA ALA A 2 12.69 35.50 -23.35
C ALA A 2 11.55 36.49 -23.62
N ASP A 3 11.87 37.64 -24.21
CA ASP A 3 10.88 38.65 -24.61
C ASP A 3 10.58 38.51 -26.11
N ILE A 4 9.46 39.06 -26.58
CA ILE A 4 9.07 39.03 -28.00
C ILE A 4 10.16 39.65 -28.91
N GLU A 5 10.98 40.54 -28.37
CA GLU A 5 12.13 41.16 -29.03
C GLU A 5 13.23 40.14 -29.39
N ASP A 6 13.38 39.06 -28.62
CA ASP A 6 14.34 37.97 -28.88
C ASP A 6 13.95 37.12 -30.10
N PHE A 7 12.70 37.26 -30.56
CA PHE A 7 12.12 36.52 -31.69
C PHE A 7 11.88 37.42 -32.91
N GLY A 8 12.72 38.45 -33.09
CA GLY A 8 12.73 39.33 -34.26
C GLY A 8 12.81 38.60 -35.61
N TRP A 9 13.42 37.42 -35.62
CA TRP A 9 13.60 36.55 -36.78
C TRP A 9 12.36 35.70 -37.15
N VAL A 10 11.40 35.54 -36.23
CA VAL A 10 10.15 34.81 -36.50
C VAL A 10 9.28 35.66 -37.43
N ALA A 11 8.95 35.11 -38.60
CA ALA A 11 8.09 35.79 -39.58
C ALA A 11 6.70 36.11 -38.99
N ASP A 12 6.08 37.21 -39.43
CA ASP A 12 4.78 37.66 -38.89
C ASP A 12 3.68 36.60 -39.02
N GLU A 13 3.70 35.81 -40.11
CA GLU A 13 2.77 34.68 -40.30
C GLU A 13 2.95 33.58 -39.24
N HIS A 14 4.19 33.28 -38.84
CA HIS A 14 4.47 32.31 -37.77
C HIS A 14 4.13 32.87 -36.40
N ARG A 15 4.34 34.17 -36.17
CA ARG A 15 3.88 34.84 -34.94
C ARG A 15 2.38 34.80 -34.79
N GLU A 16 1.64 34.94 -35.89
CA GLU A 16 0.18 34.81 -35.88
C GLU A 16 -0.22 33.39 -35.49
N VAL A 17 0.44 32.36 -36.03
CA VAL A 17 0.17 30.96 -35.64
C VAL A 17 0.44 30.73 -34.16
N LEU A 18 1.60 31.18 -33.65
CA LEU A 18 2.02 30.98 -32.25
C LEU A 18 1.21 31.81 -31.25
N GLY A 19 0.75 33.00 -31.64
CA GLY A 19 0.04 33.94 -30.76
C GLY A 19 -1.47 33.83 -30.78
N ASN A 20 -2.06 33.14 -31.77
CA ASN A 20 -3.50 33.03 -31.92
C ASN A 20 -4.06 31.83 -31.15
N SER A 21 -5.02 32.08 -30.26
CA SER A 21 -5.64 31.07 -29.40
C SER A 21 -6.38 29.95 -30.15
N GLN A 22 -6.69 30.14 -31.45
CA GLN A 22 -7.27 29.10 -32.29
C GLN A 22 -6.22 28.15 -32.86
N THR A 23 -4.98 28.59 -33.01
CA THR A 23 -3.90 27.85 -33.67
C THR A 23 -2.73 27.53 -32.76
N SER A 24 -2.75 28.04 -31.52
CA SER A 24 -1.73 27.82 -30.52
C SER A 24 -2.34 27.65 -29.14
N ALA A 25 -1.75 26.76 -28.34
CA ALA A 25 -2.03 26.65 -26.91
C ALA A 25 -1.18 27.61 -26.07
N TRP A 26 -0.13 28.20 -26.64
CA TRP A 26 0.74 29.14 -25.94
C TRP A 26 0.18 30.57 -25.92
N GLU A 27 -0.69 30.93 -26.86
CA GLU A 27 -1.37 32.23 -26.92
C GLU A 27 -0.38 33.41 -26.82
N ASP A 28 -0.69 34.44 -26.03
CA ASP A 28 0.18 35.60 -25.82
C ASP A 28 1.49 35.26 -25.08
N GLN A 29 1.55 34.08 -24.45
CA GLN A 29 2.72 33.58 -23.72
C GLN A 29 3.72 32.82 -24.62
N TRP A 30 3.46 32.74 -25.93
CA TRP A 30 4.32 31.98 -26.85
C TRP A 30 5.82 32.32 -26.82
N PRO A 31 6.28 33.58 -26.61
CA PRO A 31 7.71 33.85 -26.58
C PRO A 31 8.41 33.10 -25.45
N GLU A 32 7.73 32.95 -24.31
CA GLU A 32 8.27 32.28 -23.13
C GLU A 32 8.33 30.76 -23.34
N PHE A 33 7.20 30.14 -23.71
CA PHE A 33 7.13 28.70 -23.96
C PHE A 33 8.07 28.28 -25.10
N PHE A 34 8.06 29.02 -26.21
CA PHE A 34 8.91 28.73 -27.35
C PHE A 34 10.40 28.90 -27.03
N GLY A 35 10.77 29.92 -26.26
CA GLY A 35 12.15 30.11 -25.80
C GLY A 35 12.66 28.93 -24.95
N ARG A 36 11.86 28.48 -23.98
CA ARG A 36 12.19 27.31 -23.15
C ARG A 36 12.32 26.03 -24.00
N TYR A 37 11.40 25.83 -24.96
CA TYR A 37 11.48 24.69 -25.86
C TYR A 37 12.74 24.72 -26.73
N LEU A 38 13.12 25.89 -27.26
CA LEU A 38 14.36 26.03 -28.04
C LEU A 38 15.62 25.78 -27.19
N ASP A 39 15.64 26.25 -25.93
CA ASP A 39 16.75 26.00 -25.01
C ASP A 39 16.92 24.50 -24.73
N HIS A 40 15.82 23.75 -24.67
CA HIS A 40 15.84 22.29 -24.56
C HIS A 40 16.29 21.60 -25.85
N ARG A 41 15.62 21.89 -26.97
CA ARG A 41 15.76 21.11 -28.23
C ARG A 41 17.00 21.48 -29.05
N TRP A 42 17.42 22.74 -28.98
CA TRP A 42 18.55 23.27 -29.75
C TRP A 42 19.44 24.16 -28.87
N PRO A 43 20.28 23.56 -28.00
CA PRO A 43 21.25 24.30 -27.20
C PRO A 43 22.17 25.13 -28.11
N GLY A 44 22.07 26.46 -27.99
CA GLY A 44 22.84 27.41 -28.82
C GLY A 44 22.09 28.02 -30.01
N TRP A 45 20.77 27.82 -30.12
CA TRP A 45 19.92 28.46 -31.13
C TRP A 45 20.11 29.99 -31.17
N ALA A 46 20.39 30.63 -30.02
CA ALA A 46 20.62 32.07 -29.92
C ALA A 46 21.88 32.55 -30.69
N GLN A 47 22.85 31.67 -30.97
CA GLN A 47 24.03 31.99 -31.80
C GLN A 47 23.83 31.67 -33.29
N ALA A 48 22.78 30.94 -33.64
CA ALA A 48 22.46 30.62 -35.02
C ALA A 48 21.99 31.87 -35.78
N SER A 49 22.23 31.88 -37.09
CA SER A 49 21.76 32.96 -37.96
C SER A 49 20.22 32.99 -38.05
N ASP A 50 19.65 34.16 -38.37
CA ASP A 50 18.20 34.29 -38.59
C ASP A 50 17.70 33.33 -39.69
N GLU A 51 18.53 33.09 -40.71
CA GLU A 51 18.22 32.16 -41.80
C GLU A 51 18.12 30.73 -41.30
N GLU A 52 19.09 30.25 -40.52
CA GLU A 52 19.08 28.91 -39.92
C GLU A 52 17.89 28.73 -38.98
N ARG A 53 17.59 29.72 -38.14
CA ARG A 53 16.45 29.68 -37.21
C ARG A 53 15.11 29.64 -37.96
N THR A 54 14.98 30.44 -39.01
CA THR A 54 13.79 30.47 -39.85
C THR A 54 13.59 29.16 -40.61
N GLU A 55 14.67 28.61 -41.17
CA GLU A 55 14.63 27.34 -41.90
C GLU A 55 14.28 26.17 -40.97
N TRP A 56 14.81 26.18 -39.74
CA TRP A 56 14.48 25.20 -38.72
C TRP A 56 13.00 25.26 -38.30
N LEU A 57 12.46 26.47 -38.08
CA LEU A 57 11.09 26.66 -37.58
C LEU A 57 10.02 26.35 -38.65
N ARG A 58 10.30 26.65 -39.92
CA ARG A 58 9.32 26.53 -41.01
C ARG A 58 8.57 25.19 -41.06
N PRO A 59 9.24 24.02 -41.04
CA PRO A 59 8.54 22.73 -41.07
C PRO A 59 7.87 22.35 -39.74
N ARG A 60 8.11 23.10 -38.65
CA ARG A 60 7.72 22.74 -37.28
C ARG A 60 6.61 23.57 -36.68
N ILE A 61 6.34 24.74 -37.27
CA ILE A 61 5.47 25.76 -36.68
C ILE A 61 4.07 25.26 -36.31
N GLU A 62 3.47 24.41 -37.16
CA GLU A 62 2.12 23.88 -36.92
C GLU A 62 2.07 22.88 -35.76
N ALA A 63 3.13 22.08 -35.59
CA ALA A 63 3.24 21.11 -34.50
C ALA A 63 3.58 21.81 -33.18
N LEU A 64 4.58 22.70 -33.19
CA LEU A 64 5.09 23.36 -31.99
C LEU A 64 4.08 24.28 -31.33
N ALA A 65 3.19 24.92 -32.09
CA ALA A 65 2.16 25.78 -31.51
C ALA A 65 1.19 25.02 -30.59
N LEU A 66 1.14 23.69 -30.64
CA LEU A 66 0.19 22.85 -29.88
C LEU A 66 -1.29 23.18 -30.15
N GLY A 67 -1.59 23.90 -31.24
CA GLY A 67 -2.96 24.19 -31.66
C GLY A 67 -3.77 22.95 -32.04
N TRP A 68 -3.07 21.84 -32.32
CA TRP A 68 -3.66 20.53 -32.61
C TRP A 68 -4.24 19.83 -31.37
N VAL A 69 -3.88 20.28 -30.16
CA VAL A 69 -4.45 19.76 -28.91
C VAL A 69 -5.87 20.27 -28.76
N THR A 70 -6.84 19.35 -28.86
CA THR A 70 -8.28 19.66 -28.83
C THR A 70 -8.72 20.15 -27.45
N ALA A 71 -9.87 20.83 -27.36
CA ALA A 71 -10.39 21.33 -26.08
C ALA A 71 -10.58 20.21 -25.04
N GLU A 72 -10.98 19.01 -25.48
CA GLU A 72 -11.11 17.83 -24.62
C GLU A 72 -9.73 17.36 -24.12
N GLN A 73 -8.75 17.24 -25.02
CA GLN A 73 -7.38 16.87 -24.65
C GLN A 73 -6.74 17.90 -23.70
N ARG A 74 -7.00 19.20 -23.90
CA ARG A 74 -6.55 20.26 -22.97
C ARG A 74 -7.12 20.08 -21.57
N ALA A 75 -8.40 19.69 -21.46
CA ALA A 75 -9.01 19.42 -20.16
C ALA A 75 -8.35 18.21 -19.47
N TRP A 76 -8.01 17.17 -20.23
CA TRP A 76 -7.34 15.98 -19.72
C TRP A 76 -5.89 16.27 -19.30
N LEU A 77 -5.12 16.95 -20.15
CA LEU A 77 -3.77 17.42 -19.82
C LEU A 77 -3.77 18.39 -18.63
N GLY A 78 -4.85 19.17 -18.49
CA GLY A 78 -5.15 20.03 -17.34
C GLY A 78 -5.27 19.29 -16.00
N GLN A 79 -5.63 18.01 -16.01
CA GLN A 79 -5.70 17.18 -14.79
C GLN A 79 -4.31 16.67 -14.39
N LEU A 80 -3.44 16.40 -15.37
CA LEU A 80 -2.06 15.94 -15.17
C LEU A 80 -1.10 17.06 -14.75
N THR A 81 -1.57 18.31 -14.73
CA THR A 81 -0.73 19.50 -14.53
C THR A 81 -0.22 19.65 -13.10
N GLY A 82 -0.87 19.00 -12.13
CA GLY A 82 -0.50 19.06 -10.70
C GLY A 82 0.92 18.56 -10.44
N ASP A 83 1.22 17.34 -10.87
CA ASP A 83 2.50 16.68 -10.55
C ASP A 83 3.61 16.98 -11.57
N ARG A 84 3.24 17.42 -12.78
CA ARG A 84 4.17 17.62 -13.91
C ARG A 84 4.37 19.08 -14.33
N GLY A 85 3.65 20.01 -13.71
CA GLY A 85 3.62 21.41 -14.12
C GLY A 85 2.82 21.62 -15.41
N ASP A 86 2.93 22.82 -16.01
CA ASP A 86 2.14 23.21 -17.19
C ASP A 86 2.39 22.27 -18.37
N TRP A 87 1.33 21.66 -18.91
CA TRP A 87 1.44 20.75 -20.04
C TRP A 87 1.99 21.42 -21.29
N ARG A 88 1.84 22.75 -21.41
CA ARG A 88 2.42 23.52 -22.51
C ARG A 88 3.94 23.57 -22.46
N ASP A 89 4.54 23.34 -21.29
CA ASP A 89 5.98 23.22 -21.08
C ASP A 89 6.45 21.76 -21.21
N TRP A 90 5.83 20.82 -20.48
CA TRP A 90 6.35 19.45 -20.41
C TRP A 90 6.00 18.60 -21.64
N LEU A 91 4.85 18.82 -22.29
CA LEU A 91 4.41 17.97 -23.39
C LEU A 91 5.38 17.99 -24.58
N PRO A 92 5.87 19.15 -25.07
CA PRO A 92 6.87 19.18 -26.14
C PRO A 92 8.16 18.42 -25.80
N VAL A 93 8.67 18.57 -24.57
CA VAL A 93 9.87 17.89 -24.08
C VAL A 93 9.65 16.38 -24.04
N GLN A 94 8.52 15.96 -23.49
CA GLN A 94 8.18 14.57 -23.36
C GLN A 94 7.91 13.90 -24.73
N LEU A 95 7.36 14.65 -25.68
CA LEU A 95 7.22 14.22 -27.07
C LEU A 95 8.58 14.06 -27.76
N ASP A 96 9.57 14.89 -27.46
CA ASP A 96 10.93 14.70 -27.99
C ASP A 96 11.55 13.37 -27.53
N GLU A 97 11.21 12.90 -26.32
CA GLU A 97 11.64 11.60 -25.79
C GLU A 97 10.88 10.43 -26.42
N TRP A 98 9.55 10.52 -26.49
CA TRP A 98 8.70 9.43 -26.97
C TRP A 98 8.69 9.31 -28.50
N TRP A 99 8.82 10.45 -29.19
CA TRP A 99 8.74 10.57 -30.63
C TRP A 99 9.65 11.71 -31.14
N PRO A 100 10.96 11.50 -31.30
CA PRO A 100 11.95 12.55 -31.61
C PRO A 100 11.74 13.42 -32.86
N GLU A 101 10.78 13.08 -33.72
CA GLU A 101 10.41 13.78 -34.96
C GLU A 101 8.92 14.19 -34.99
N TRP A 102 8.24 14.21 -33.83
CA TRP A 102 6.85 14.65 -33.70
C TRP A 102 6.66 16.08 -34.24
N ASP A 103 7.69 16.91 -34.08
CA ASP A 103 7.74 18.32 -34.49
C ASP A 103 7.61 18.51 -36.01
N GLN A 104 7.79 17.45 -36.81
CA GLN A 104 7.62 17.45 -38.26
C GLN A 104 6.33 16.75 -38.72
N SER A 105 5.53 16.27 -37.77
CA SER A 105 4.30 15.54 -38.05
C SER A 105 3.12 16.49 -38.24
N THR A 106 2.07 15.99 -38.89
CA THR A 106 0.88 16.82 -39.12
C THR A 106 0.04 16.97 -37.85
N PRO A 107 -0.70 18.08 -37.67
CA PRO A 107 -1.67 18.26 -36.58
C PRO A 107 -2.62 17.07 -36.36
N ALA A 108 -3.08 16.44 -37.44
CA ALA A 108 -4.02 15.32 -37.38
C ALA A 108 -3.36 14.05 -36.83
N GLU A 109 -2.11 13.78 -37.20
CA GLU A 109 -1.34 12.63 -36.68
C GLU A 109 -1.06 12.81 -35.18
N LEU A 110 -0.65 14.02 -34.78
CA LEU A 110 -0.38 14.35 -33.38
C LEU A 110 -1.65 14.24 -32.52
N ALA A 111 -2.77 14.79 -32.99
CA ALA A 111 -4.05 14.70 -32.28
C ALA A 111 -4.55 13.24 -32.16
N GLY A 112 -4.39 12.44 -33.22
CA GLY A 112 -4.76 11.02 -33.21
C GLY A 112 -3.88 10.17 -32.29
N TRP A 113 -2.57 10.44 -32.28
CA TRP A 113 -1.61 9.83 -31.36
C TRP A 113 -1.96 10.17 -29.91
N LEU A 114 -2.18 11.45 -29.60
CA LEU A 114 -2.48 11.91 -28.25
C LEU A 114 -3.80 11.32 -27.73
N ASN A 115 -4.80 11.15 -28.59
CA ASN A 115 -6.05 10.46 -28.23
C ASN A 115 -5.82 8.99 -27.81
N SER A 116 -4.86 8.32 -28.44
CA SER A 116 -4.56 6.92 -28.14
C SER A 116 -3.71 6.79 -26.87
N TYR A 117 -2.92 7.82 -26.56
CA TYR A 117 -1.91 7.79 -25.50
C TYR A 117 -2.36 8.46 -24.19
N LEU A 118 -3.25 9.46 -24.23
CA LEU A 118 -3.80 10.11 -23.03
C LEU A 118 -4.41 9.15 -22.02
N PRO A 119 -5.20 8.12 -22.41
CA PRO A 119 -5.73 7.15 -21.47
C PRO A 119 -4.66 6.36 -20.71
N SER A 120 -3.47 6.17 -21.28
CA SER A 120 -2.35 5.51 -20.59
C SER A 120 -1.53 6.45 -19.70
N LEU A 121 -1.70 7.77 -19.84
CA LEU A 121 -1.02 8.77 -19.03
C LEU A 121 -1.79 9.19 -17.79
N LEU A 122 -3.13 9.03 -17.83
CA LEU A 122 -3.93 9.21 -16.63
C LEU A 122 -3.76 7.98 -15.74
N PRO A 123 -3.66 8.17 -14.40
CA PRO A 123 -3.95 7.05 -13.50
C PRO A 123 -5.32 6.48 -13.90
N PRO A 124 -5.56 5.17 -13.74
CA PRO A 124 -6.87 4.59 -14.03
C PRO A 124 -7.89 5.49 -13.36
N ALA A 125 -8.86 6.00 -14.14
CA ALA A 125 -9.83 6.95 -13.65
C ALA A 125 -10.31 6.40 -12.31
N THR A 126 -10.01 7.11 -11.23
CA THR A 126 -10.56 6.80 -9.92
C THR A 126 -12.02 7.20 -10.04
N GLU A 127 -12.80 6.34 -10.71
CA GLU A 127 -14.23 6.26 -10.50
C GLU A 127 -14.36 6.16 -9.00
N ASP A 128 -14.88 7.21 -8.38
CA ASP A 128 -15.21 7.20 -6.96
C ASP A 128 -15.98 5.92 -6.69
N PRO A 129 -15.39 4.91 -6.00
CA PRO A 129 -16.05 3.63 -5.85
C PRO A 129 -17.35 3.78 -5.07
N SER A 130 -17.48 4.85 -4.27
CA SER A 130 -18.70 5.21 -3.54
C SER A 130 -19.85 5.66 -4.44
N ALA A 131 -19.58 6.02 -5.69
CA ALA A 131 -20.60 6.29 -6.70
C ALA A 131 -21.23 5.00 -7.28
N LEU A 132 -20.69 3.82 -6.94
CA LEU A 132 -21.20 2.49 -7.30
C LEU A 132 -21.36 2.26 -8.82
N GLY A 133 -20.67 3.05 -9.65
CA GLY A 133 -20.70 2.95 -11.11
C GLY A 133 -20.08 1.65 -11.65
N TRP A 134 -19.27 0.99 -10.83
CA TRP A 134 -18.63 -0.29 -11.11
C TRP A 134 -19.55 -1.52 -10.93
N VAL A 135 -20.71 -1.37 -10.30
CA VAL A 135 -21.66 -2.47 -10.08
C VAL A 135 -22.26 -2.91 -11.41
N THR A 136 -22.08 -4.17 -11.77
CA THR A 136 -22.57 -4.71 -13.05
C THR A 136 -24.10 -4.85 -13.07
N GLU A 137 -24.72 -4.90 -14.26
CA GLU A 137 -26.19 -5.09 -14.40
C GLU A 137 -26.69 -6.36 -13.67
N SER A 138 -25.88 -7.43 -13.66
CA SER A 138 -26.21 -8.69 -12.97
C SER A 138 -26.20 -8.50 -11.45
N GLN A 139 -25.19 -7.84 -10.92
CA GLN A 139 -25.07 -7.54 -9.48
C GLN A 139 -26.17 -6.57 -9.03
N GLN A 140 -26.45 -5.55 -9.85
CA GLN A 140 -27.57 -4.64 -9.63
C GLN A 140 -28.89 -5.39 -9.51
N ALA A 141 -29.19 -6.33 -10.42
CA ALA A 141 -30.42 -7.11 -10.35
C ALA A 141 -30.53 -7.96 -9.07
N GLN A 142 -29.40 -8.47 -8.56
CA GLN A 142 -29.35 -9.20 -7.29
C GLN A 142 -29.54 -8.26 -6.09
N LEU A 143 -28.87 -7.11 -6.07
CA LEU A 143 -29.02 -6.09 -5.02
C LEU A 143 -30.44 -5.51 -4.98
N GLU A 144 -31.07 -5.31 -6.14
CA GLU A 144 -32.47 -4.90 -6.24
C GLU A 144 -33.42 -5.96 -5.67
N ALA A 145 -33.11 -7.25 -5.81
CA ALA A 145 -33.89 -8.31 -5.19
C ALA A 145 -33.82 -8.28 -3.65
N LEU A 146 -32.75 -7.71 -3.07
CA LEU A 146 -32.54 -7.55 -1.63
C LEU A 146 -33.16 -6.27 -1.06
N GLN A 147 -33.67 -5.39 -1.93
CA GLN A 147 -34.22 -4.09 -1.52
C GLN A 147 -35.37 -4.23 -0.51
N ALA A 148 -36.14 -5.32 -0.59
CA ALA A 148 -37.23 -5.60 0.34
C ALA A 148 -36.76 -5.87 1.78
N THR A 149 -35.53 -6.37 1.96
CA THR A 149 -34.97 -6.77 3.25
C THR A 149 -34.02 -5.70 3.82
N HIS A 150 -33.24 -5.05 2.95
CA HIS A 150 -32.17 -4.12 3.37
C HIS A 150 -32.41 -2.65 2.99
N GLY A 151 -33.45 -2.35 2.20
CA GLY A 151 -33.68 -0.98 1.68
C GLY A 151 -32.87 -0.68 0.41
N ASP A 152 -32.77 0.60 0.02
CA ASP A 152 -32.04 0.98 -1.20
C ASP A 152 -30.56 0.62 -1.07
N TRP A 153 -30.08 -0.26 -1.94
CA TRP A 153 -28.71 -0.74 -1.94
C TRP A 153 -27.70 0.36 -2.21
N ARG A 154 -28.09 1.45 -2.86
CA ARG A 154 -27.20 2.60 -3.04
C ARG A 154 -26.90 3.31 -1.72
N GLU A 155 -27.74 3.14 -0.71
CA GLU A 155 -27.57 3.75 0.61
C GLU A 155 -26.86 2.81 1.58
N TRP A 156 -27.22 1.51 1.60
CA TRP A 156 -26.65 0.57 2.58
C TRP A 156 -25.36 -0.11 2.11
N LEU A 157 -25.17 -0.33 0.80
CA LEU A 157 -24.01 -1.05 0.27
C LEU A 157 -22.69 -0.34 0.57
N PRO A 158 -22.55 0.99 0.42
CA PRO A 158 -21.31 1.68 0.76
C PRO A 158 -20.92 1.52 2.23
N ALA A 159 -21.88 1.62 3.15
CA ALA A 159 -21.65 1.42 4.58
C ALA A 159 -21.23 -0.02 4.90
N GLN A 160 -21.86 -0.99 4.23
CA GLN A 160 -21.53 -2.41 4.38
C GLN A 160 -20.14 -2.74 3.81
N LEU A 161 -19.78 -2.16 2.66
CA LEU A 161 -18.44 -2.29 2.06
C LEU A 161 -17.38 -1.67 2.96
N THR A 162 -17.62 -0.49 3.54
CA THR A 162 -16.70 0.13 4.51
C THR A 162 -16.52 -0.73 5.77
N ALA A 163 -17.55 -1.47 6.18
CA ALA A 163 -17.44 -2.36 7.34
C ALA A 163 -16.66 -3.65 7.03
N TRP A 164 -16.91 -4.25 5.86
CA TRP A 164 -16.25 -5.50 5.45
C TRP A 164 -14.85 -5.31 4.90
N TRP A 165 -14.63 -4.16 4.28
CA TRP A 165 -13.38 -3.81 3.61
C TRP A 165 -13.17 -2.29 3.70
N PRO A 166 -12.60 -1.77 4.80
CA PRO A 166 -12.46 -0.33 5.05
C PRO A 166 -11.79 0.44 3.91
N GLN A 167 -10.80 -0.15 3.23
CA GLN A 167 -10.12 0.46 2.07
C GLN A 167 -10.74 0.12 0.70
N TRP A 168 -12.00 -0.31 0.62
CA TRP A 168 -12.67 -0.60 -0.67
C TRP A 168 -12.78 0.64 -1.58
N THR A 169 -12.82 1.84 -1.00
CA THR A 169 -12.86 3.11 -1.74
C THR A 169 -11.55 3.43 -2.47
N GLU A 170 -10.49 2.68 -2.18
CA GLU A 170 -9.17 2.78 -2.83
C GLU A 170 -8.97 1.62 -3.83
N ALA A 171 -9.92 0.69 -3.91
CA ALA A 171 -9.82 -0.48 -4.77
C ALA A 171 -10.25 -0.19 -6.21
N THR A 172 -9.63 -0.91 -7.15
CA THR A 172 -10.01 -0.85 -8.57
C THR A 172 -11.27 -1.69 -8.85
N THR A 173 -11.98 -1.34 -9.92
CA THR A 173 -13.17 -2.07 -10.40
C THR A 173 -12.90 -3.56 -10.61
N ASP A 174 -11.70 -3.92 -11.08
CA ASP A 174 -11.28 -5.32 -11.29
C ASP A 174 -11.18 -6.13 -10.00
N ARG A 175 -11.04 -5.46 -8.84
CA ARG A 175 -11.05 -6.09 -7.52
C ARG A 175 -12.43 -6.03 -6.87
N LEU A 176 -13.17 -4.93 -7.07
CA LEU A 176 -14.51 -4.70 -6.52
C LEU A 176 -15.57 -5.63 -7.12
N VAL A 177 -15.54 -5.83 -8.44
CA VAL A 177 -16.57 -6.64 -9.14
C VAL A 177 -16.51 -8.12 -8.74
N PRO A 178 -15.35 -8.83 -8.80
CA PRO A 178 -15.29 -10.23 -8.39
C PRO A 178 -15.60 -10.41 -6.92
N TRP A 179 -15.15 -9.48 -6.07
CA TRP A 179 -15.42 -9.51 -4.63
C TRP A 179 -16.92 -9.41 -4.33
N LEU A 180 -17.63 -8.48 -4.99
CA LEU A 180 -19.08 -8.33 -4.80
C LEU A 180 -19.83 -9.58 -5.30
N ASP A 181 -19.39 -10.21 -6.38
CA ASP A 181 -19.96 -11.48 -6.86
C ASP A 181 -19.84 -12.61 -5.82
N GLU A 182 -18.75 -12.65 -5.05
CA GLU A 182 -18.57 -13.61 -3.96
C GLU A 182 -19.41 -13.27 -2.72
N ALA A 183 -19.60 -11.99 -2.43
CA ALA A 183 -20.35 -11.52 -1.26
C ALA A 183 -21.89 -11.60 -1.44
N LEU A 184 -22.40 -11.38 -2.66
CA LEU A 184 -23.85 -11.33 -2.95
C LEU A 184 -24.65 -12.58 -2.53
N PRO A 185 -24.15 -13.82 -2.73
CA PRO A 185 -24.83 -15.02 -2.25
C PRO A 185 -25.03 -15.04 -0.72
N GLY A 186 -24.10 -14.48 0.04
CA GLY A 186 -24.18 -14.37 1.51
C GLY A 186 -25.23 -13.37 1.99
N LEU A 187 -25.52 -12.36 1.16
CA LEU A 187 -26.54 -11.34 1.41
C LEU A 187 -27.97 -11.81 1.10
N ALA A 188 -28.14 -12.91 0.37
CA ALA A 188 -29.42 -13.38 -0.15
C ALA A 188 -30.19 -14.34 0.77
N VAL A 189 -29.73 -14.59 2.00
CA VAL A 189 -30.44 -15.50 2.92
C VAL A 189 -31.61 -14.76 3.60
N PRO A 190 -32.87 -15.24 3.49
CA PRO A 190 -34.01 -14.58 4.09
C PRO A 190 -33.90 -14.62 5.62
N VAL A 191 -34.02 -13.46 6.28
CA VAL A 191 -34.32 -13.40 7.71
C VAL A 191 -35.80 -13.73 7.90
N ASP A 192 -36.12 -15.02 7.91
CA ASP A 192 -37.44 -15.53 8.28
C ASP A 192 -37.68 -15.26 9.78
N GLY A 193 -38.30 -14.13 10.11
CA GLY A 193 -39.12 -13.91 11.33
C GLY A 193 -38.58 -14.39 12.70
N GLY A 194 -37.26 -14.43 12.91
CA GLY A 194 -36.63 -14.94 14.13
C GLY A 194 -36.32 -13.86 15.18
N ALA A 195 -36.37 -14.23 16.45
CA ALA A 195 -36.15 -13.38 17.63
C ALA A 195 -34.87 -12.53 17.58
N ASP A 196 -34.85 -11.41 18.32
CA ASP A 196 -33.68 -10.54 18.44
C ASP A 196 -32.48 -11.37 18.95
N PRO A 197 -31.34 -11.41 18.24
CA PRO A 197 -30.14 -12.12 18.70
C PRO A 197 -29.65 -11.65 20.08
N ARG A 198 -30.01 -10.42 20.50
CA ARG A 198 -29.76 -9.90 21.84
C ARG A 198 -30.57 -10.58 22.94
N ASP A 199 -31.63 -11.33 22.60
CA ASP A 199 -32.35 -12.15 23.56
C ASP A 199 -31.55 -13.39 24.00
N LEU A 200 -30.38 -13.64 23.37
CA LEU A 200 -29.46 -14.75 23.67
C LEU A 200 -30.13 -16.13 23.63
N ALA A 201 -31.28 -16.23 22.94
CA ALA A 201 -32.07 -17.45 22.83
C ALA A 201 -31.34 -18.56 22.03
N TRP A 202 -30.33 -18.18 21.25
CA TRP A 202 -29.45 -19.06 20.48
C TRP A 202 -28.39 -19.77 21.34
N VAL A 203 -28.10 -19.28 22.56
CA VAL A 203 -27.10 -19.91 23.46
C VAL A 203 -27.61 -21.25 23.96
N THR A 204 -26.86 -22.32 23.68
CA THR A 204 -27.22 -23.70 24.04
C THR A 204 -27.13 -23.95 25.55
N GLU A 205 -27.83 -24.98 26.06
CA GLU A 205 -27.82 -25.30 27.49
C GLU A 205 -26.41 -25.67 28.01
N ALA A 206 -25.57 -26.29 27.17
CA ALA A 206 -24.18 -26.60 27.51
C ALA A 206 -23.33 -25.32 27.64
N GLN A 207 -23.48 -24.38 26.70
CA GLN A 207 -22.81 -23.07 26.76
C GLN A 207 -23.28 -22.25 27.96
N ARG A 208 -24.59 -22.28 28.29
CA ARG A 208 -25.12 -21.63 29.50
C ARG A 208 -24.47 -22.16 30.76
N ALA A 209 -24.30 -23.48 30.89
CA ALA A 209 -23.68 -24.07 32.07
C ALA A 209 -22.21 -23.64 32.22
N GLN A 210 -21.48 -23.50 31.11
CA GLN A 210 -20.10 -23.01 31.13
C GLN A 210 -20.04 -21.51 31.44
N LEU A 211 -20.87 -20.68 30.80
CA LEU A 211 -20.95 -19.24 31.07
C LEU A 211 -21.35 -18.94 32.52
N GLU A 212 -22.27 -19.72 33.09
CA GLU A 212 -22.66 -19.63 34.50
C GLU A 212 -21.51 -20.00 35.45
N ALA A 213 -20.60 -20.89 35.06
CA ALA A 213 -19.41 -21.22 35.85
C ALA A 213 -18.44 -20.04 35.98
N HIS A 214 -18.48 -19.07 35.07
CA HIS A 214 -17.70 -17.82 35.13
C HIS A 214 -18.41 -16.69 35.90
N ARG A 215 -19.63 -16.91 36.38
CA ARG A 215 -20.38 -15.92 37.15
C ARG A 215 -19.64 -15.36 38.38
N PRO A 216 -18.87 -16.16 39.16
CA PRO A 216 -18.14 -15.64 40.32
C PRO A 216 -17.06 -14.61 39.97
N THR A 217 -16.52 -14.63 38.74
CA THR A 217 -15.41 -13.76 38.32
C THR A 217 -15.83 -12.65 37.37
N ARG A 218 -16.85 -12.88 36.53
CA ARG A 218 -17.27 -11.93 35.48
C ARG A 218 -18.70 -11.40 35.65
N GLY A 219 -19.47 -11.88 36.63
CA GLY A 219 -20.85 -11.45 36.84
C GLY A 219 -21.85 -12.13 35.90
N ASP A 220 -23.04 -11.56 35.74
CA ASP A 220 -24.10 -12.15 34.90
C ASP A 220 -23.70 -12.09 33.42
N TRP A 221 -23.57 -13.25 32.80
CA TRP A 221 -23.17 -13.38 31.40
C TRP A 221 -24.17 -12.79 30.43
N ARG A 222 -25.44 -12.63 30.82
CA ARG A 222 -26.42 -11.94 29.98
C ARG A 222 -26.12 -10.46 29.79
N GLU A 223 -25.36 -9.87 30.70
CA GLU A 223 -24.98 -8.45 30.65
C GLU A 223 -23.63 -8.27 29.95
N TRP A 224 -22.61 -9.06 30.31
CA TRP A 224 -21.27 -8.87 29.76
C TRP A 224 -21.07 -9.55 28.39
N LEU A 225 -21.79 -10.63 28.06
CA LEU A 225 -21.59 -11.33 26.79
C LEU A 225 -21.94 -10.46 25.58
N PRO A 226 -23.06 -9.70 25.57
CA PRO A 226 -23.33 -8.74 24.51
C PRO A 226 -22.27 -7.64 24.38
N GLU A 227 -21.69 -7.17 25.48
CA GLU A 227 -20.64 -6.14 25.46
C GLU A 227 -19.33 -6.68 24.88
N GLN A 228 -18.96 -7.91 25.22
CA GLN A 228 -17.80 -8.58 24.66
C GLN A 228 -17.99 -8.95 23.19
N LEU A 229 -19.19 -9.41 22.83
CA LEU A 229 -19.57 -9.61 21.44
C LEU A 229 -19.51 -8.28 20.67
N ASN A 230 -19.97 -7.16 21.24
CA ASN A 230 -19.83 -5.86 20.58
C ASN A 230 -18.37 -5.40 20.41
N GLN A 231 -17.44 -5.88 21.25
CA GLN A 231 -16.01 -5.55 21.13
C GLN A 231 -15.28 -6.46 20.13
N TRP A 232 -15.57 -7.75 20.14
CA TRP A 232 -14.89 -8.73 19.29
C TRP A 232 -15.57 -8.91 17.93
N TRP A 233 -16.87 -8.67 17.88
CA TRP A 233 -17.69 -8.81 16.69
C TRP A 233 -18.85 -7.80 16.70
N PRO A 234 -18.62 -6.52 16.38
CA PRO A 234 -19.63 -5.45 16.45
C PRO A 234 -20.94 -5.70 15.70
N GLU A 235 -20.93 -6.57 14.69
CA GLU A 235 -22.08 -6.91 13.83
C GLU A 235 -22.75 -8.25 14.18
N TRP A 236 -22.39 -8.90 15.27
CA TRP A 236 -22.94 -10.21 15.68
C TRP A 236 -24.48 -10.23 15.77
N THR A 237 -25.12 -9.07 15.99
CA THR A 237 -26.57 -8.92 16.03
C THR A 237 -27.25 -9.08 14.67
N ALA A 238 -26.49 -9.10 13.58
CA ALA A 238 -26.96 -9.44 12.24
C ALA A 238 -26.71 -10.92 11.89
N SER A 239 -26.02 -11.66 12.75
CA SER A 239 -25.62 -13.05 12.52
C SER A 239 -26.69 -14.03 12.96
N THR A 240 -26.66 -15.21 12.35
CA THR A 240 -27.62 -16.28 12.64
C THR A 240 -27.19 -17.13 13.85
N PRO A 241 -28.12 -17.80 14.54
CA PRO A 241 -27.81 -18.75 15.60
C PRO A 241 -26.77 -19.80 15.19
N ASP A 242 -26.79 -20.26 13.94
CA ASP A 242 -25.87 -21.27 13.41
C ASP A 242 -24.44 -20.75 13.22
N GLN A 243 -24.25 -19.42 13.16
CA GLN A 243 -22.94 -18.76 13.13
C GLN A 243 -22.47 -18.37 14.53
N LEU A 244 -23.39 -17.88 15.37
CA LEU A 244 -23.10 -17.44 16.74
C LEU A 244 -22.72 -18.59 17.67
N THR A 245 -23.36 -19.76 17.50
CA THR A 245 -23.12 -20.95 18.34
C THR A 245 -21.70 -21.50 18.22
N PRO A 246 -21.17 -21.84 17.03
CA PRO A 246 -19.81 -22.36 16.89
C PRO A 246 -18.74 -21.32 17.25
N TRP A 247 -18.97 -20.03 16.96
CA TRP A 247 -18.07 -18.96 17.39
C TRP A 247 -17.97 -18.90 18.92
N LEU A 248 -19.10 -18.99 19.62
CA LEU A 248 -19.11 -18.97 21.08
C LEU A 248 -18.36 -20.18 21.64
N ASP A 249 -18.46 -21.35 21.04
CA ASP A 249 -17.69 -22.53 21.46
C ASP A 249 -16.17 -22.31 21.35
N GLU A 250 -15.70 -21.65 20.29
CA GLU A 250 -14.28 -21.31 20.10
C GLU A 250 -13.82 -20.21 21.07
N ALA A 251 -14.62 -19.15 21.22
CA ALA A 251 -14.34 -18.08 22.18
C ALA A 251 -14.29 -18.60 23.63
N MET A 252 -15.14 -19.59 23.98
CA MET A 252 -15.14 -20.22 25.30
C MET A 252 -13.88 -21.03 25.60
N VAL A 253 -13.18 -21.56 24.58
CA VAL A 253 -11.87 -22.19 24.76
C VAL A 253 -10.82 -21.14 25.12
N ALA A 254 -10.86 -19.95 24.49
CA ALA A 254 -9.95 -18.84 24.78
C ALA A 254 -10.22 -18.19 26.15
N LEU A 255 -11.44 -18.29 26.68
CA LEU A 255 -11.82 -17.78 28.00
C LEU A 255 -11.23 -18.57 29.19
N GLY A 256 -10.63 -19.74 28.93
CA GLY A 256 -9.96 -20.59 29.91
C GLY A 256 -10.91 -21.28 30.90
N PRO A 257 -10.46 -22.32 31.64
CA PRO A 257 -11.31 -23.01 32.60
C PRO A 257 -11.65 -22.10 33.79
N ALA A 258 -12.91 -22.13 34.25
CA ALA A 258 -13.32 -21.47 35.48
C ALA A 258 -12.46 -21.95 36.67
N PRO A 259 -12.05 -21.06 37.60
CA PRO A 259 -11.37 -21.50 38.81
C PRO A 259 -12.33 -22.40 39.57
N VAL A 260 -11.91 -23.65 39.82
CA VAL A 260 -12.63 -24.58 40.68
C VAL A 260 -12.84 -23.87 42.00
N ALA A 261 -14.10 -23.63 42.37
CA ALA A 261 -14.44 -23.00 43.63
C ALA A 261 -13.89 -23.89 44.75
N ASP A 262 -12.75 -23.49 45.31
CA ASP A 262 -12.18 -24.08 46.50
C ASP A 262 -13.16 -23.78 47.63
N THR A 263 -14.07 -24.72 47.89
CA THR A 263 -14.96 -24.68 49.04
C THR A 263 -14.11 -24.84 50.29
N ALA A 264 -13.60 -23.72 50.78
CA ALA A 264 -13.02 -23.59 52.11
C ALA A 264 -13.60 -22.36 52.80
N ALA A 265 -14.76 -22.55 53.44
CA ALA A 265 -14.94 -22.17 54.85
C ALA A 265 -16.33 -22.56 55.36
N ASP A 266 -16.32 -23.56 56.25
CA ASP A 266 -16.97 -23.57 57.56
C ASP A 266 -18.04 -24.65 57.79
N THR A 267 -17.59 -25.81 58.25
CA THR A 267 -18.28 -26.49 59.36
C THR A 267 -17.26 -27.22 60.24
N VAL A 268 -17.32 -26.88 61.52
CA VAL A 268 -16.48 -27.32 62.63
C VAL A 268 -16.79 -28.76 63.10
N ALA A 269 -15.71 -29.46 63.52
CA ALA A 269 -15.62 -30.57 64.49
C ALA A 269 -16.10 -31.99 64.09
N ASP A 270 -15.15 -32.94 64.03
CA ASP A 270 -14.75 -33.80 65.18
C ASP A 270 -14.37 -35.24 64.76
N THR A 271 -13.29 -35.75 65.36
CA THR A 271 -12.80 -37.15 65.44
C THR A 271 -12.63 -37.95 64.13
N GLY A 272 -11.46 -38.44 63.71
CA GLY A 272 -10.45 -39.21 64.46
C GLY A 272 -10.25 -40.58 63.77
N THR A 273 -9.02 -41.12 63.81
CA THR A 273 -8.65 -42.54 63.55
C THR A 273 -8.03 -42.90 62.17
N THR A 274 -6.70 -42.75 62.12
CA THR A 274 -5.65 -43.74 61.75
C THR A 274 -5.84 -44.79 60.62
N ALA A 275 -4.84 -44.77 59.73
CA ALA A 275 -3.85 -45.84 59.44
C ALA A 275 -3.95 -46.71 58.16
N VAL A 276 -2.72 -47.08 57.75
CA VAL A 276 -2.26 -48.21 56.91
C VAL A 276 -2.06 -47.83 55.42
N ASP A 277 -0.85 -47.47 54.97
CA ASP A 277 0.38 -48.29 54.77
C ASP A 277 0.25 -49.25 53.57
N VAL A 278 1.00 -49.01 52.48
CA VAL A 278 1.79 -49.99 51.69
C VAL A 278 2.72 -49.20 50.76
N ALA A 279 4.01 -49.35 51.00
CA ALA A 279 5.10 -49.03 50.10
C ALA A 279 5.20 -50.05 48.96
N GLU A 280 5.64 -49.63 47.77
CA GLU A 280 6.65 -50.41 47.04
C GLU A 280 7.45 -49.53 46.07
N SER A 281 8.75 -49.68 46.15
CA SER A 281 9.78 -48.92 45.48
C SER A 281 10.55 -49.91 44.60
N VAL A 282 10.52 -49.77 43.28
CA VAL A 282 11.49 -50.42 42.39
C VAL A 282 11.72 -49.55 41.16
N ASN A 283 12.91 -48.98 41.07
CA ASN A 283 13.58 -48.64 39.82
C ASN A 283 14.45 -49.86 39.45
N PRO A 284 14.68 -50.18 38.16
CA PRO A 284 15.94 -49.69 37.60
C PRO A 284 15.89 -49.35 36.10
N LEU A 285 16.87 -48.52 35.73
CA LEU A 285 17.38 -48.28 34.38
C LEU A 285 17.66 -49.59 33.64
N ASP A 286 17.26 -49.66 32.37
CA ASP A 286 18.09 -50.28 31.33
C ASP A 286 17.77 -49.75 29.92
N GLU A 287 18.86 -49.71 29.17
CA GLU A 287 19.15 -49.34 27.79
C GLU A 287 18.06 -49.61 26.72
N ILE A 288 17.81 -48.63 25.86
CA ILE A 288 17.43 -48.88 24.46
C ILE A 288 18.34 -48.05 23.55
N GLU A 289 19.09 -48.78 22.72
CA GLU A 289 19.95 -48.34 21.64
C GLU A 289 19.18 -47.49 20.62
N VAL A 290 19.73 -46.32 20.29
CA VAL A 290 19.29 -45.51 19.14
C VAL A 290 20.10 -45.95 17.94
N SER A 291 19.44 -46.64 17.01
CA SER A 291 19.95 -46.89 15.65
C SER A 291 19.33 -45.87 14.69
N PRO A 292 20.08 -45.29 13.74
CA PRO A 292 19.62 -44.15 12.94
C PRO A 292 18.79 -44.65 11.77
N GLU A 293 17.47 -44.49 11.85
CA GLU A 293 16.56 -44.77 10.76
C GLU A 293 16.01 -43.44 10.23
N GLU A 294 16.55 -43.06 9.06
CA GLU A 294 15.95 -42.27 7.99
C GLU A 294 14.96 -41.16 8.41
N ILE A 295 15.51 -39.95 8.56
CA ILE A 295 14.74 -38.69 8.45
C ILE A 295 14.13 -38.66 7.04
N PRO A 296 12.80 -38.66 6.89
CA PRO A 296 12.17 -38.42 5.59
C PRO A 296 12.49 -36.98 5.18
N ALA A 297 12.91 -36.82 3.92
CA ALA A 297 13.17 -35.52 3.32
C ALA A 297 12.02 -34.55 3.61
N GLU A 298 12.38 -33.36 4.09
CA GLU A 298 11.50 -32.23 4.34
C GLU A 298 10.57 -32.00 3.14
N ASP A 299 9.27 -32.19 3.37
CA ASP A 299 8.22 -31.69 2.51
C ASP A 299 8.27 -30.16 2.62
N LYS A 300 8.82 -29.53 1.58
CA LYS A 300 8.84 -28.09 1.38
C LYS A 300 7.38 -27.61 1.35
N PRO A 301 6.90 -26.74 2.27
CA PRO A 301 5.54 -26.25 2.22
C PRO A 301 5.36 -25.42 0.93
N ALA A 302 4.48 -25.89 0.05
CA ALA A 302 4.19 -25.32 -1.26
C ALA A 302 3.34 -24.03 -1.21
N ALA A 303 3.49 -23.20 -0.17
CA ALA A 303 2.61 -22.07 0.12
C ALA A 303 3.28 -20.68 0.08
N LEU A 304 4.50 -20.56 -0.47
CA LEU A 304 5.26 -19.30 -0.47
C LEU A 304 5.74 -18.93 -1.87
N SER A 305 4.85 -18.98 -2.86
CA SER A 305 5.10 -18.45 -4.21
C SER A 305 4.00 -17.48 -4.65
N ASP A 306 3.27 -16.94 -3.67
CA ASP A 306 2.26 -15.93 -3.90
C ASP A 306 2.90 -14.53 -3.75
N PRO A 307 3.01 -13.73 -4.82
CA PRO A 307 3.58 -12.38 -4.75
C PRO A 307 2.84 -11.48 -3.75
N ASP A 308 1.55 -11.74 -3.49
CA ASP A 308 0.77 -10.96 -2.51
C ASP A 308 1.22 -11.21 -1.06
N ASN A 309 1.92 -12.33 -0.78
CA ASN A 309 2.43 -12.64 0.56
C ASN A 309 3.75 -11.93 0.86
N VAL A 310 4.54 -11.57 -0.16
CA VAL A 310 5.84 -10.90 0.02
C VAL A 310 5.67 -9.45 0.53
N PHE A 311 4.61 -8.77 0.08
CA PHE A 311 4.23 -7.43 0.54
C PHE A 311 3.52 -7.42 1.91
N SER A 312 3.10 -8.58 2.42
CA SER A 312 2.51 -8.68 3.77
C SER A 312 3.55 -8.49 4.88
N LEU A 313 4.84 -8.47 4.52
CA LEU A 313 5.99 -8.37 5.43
C LEU A 313 5.99 -9.44 6.54
N ALA A 314 5.21 -10.53 6.38
CA ALA A 314 5.13 -11.63 7.34
C ALA A 314 6.45 -12.43 7.49
N TRP A 315 7.42 -12.17 6.61
CA TRP A 315 8.78 -12.70 6.67
C TRP A 315 9.71 -11.88 7.58
N VAL A 316 9.31 -10.67 7.98
CA VAL A 316 10.08 -9.85 8.93
C VAL A 316 10.05 -10.48 10.32
N THR A 317 11.22 -10.70 10.90
CA THR A 317 11.33 -11.30 12.23
C THR A 317 10.98 -10.28 13.33
N GLU A 318 10.58 -10.77 14.52
CA GLU A 318 10.27 -9.92 15.69
C GLU A 318 11.44 -8.99 16.06
N SER A 319 12.69 -9.45 15.87
CA SER A 319 13.90 -8.65 16.11
C SER A 319 14.06 -7.53 15.09
N GLN A 320 13.82 -7.81 13.81
CA GLN A 320 13.90 -6.81 12.74
C GLN A 320 12.75 -5.79 12.85
N GLY A 321 11.54 -6.27 13.11
CA GLY A 321 10.38 -5.42 13.36
C GLY A 321 10.61 -4.45 14.51
N SER A 322 11.22 -4.91 15.62
CA SER A 322 11.58 -4.03 16.73
C SER A 322 12.58 -2.93 16.33
N GLN A 323 13.56 -3.25 15.48
CA GLN A 323 14.54 -2.26 14.99
C GLN A 323 13.90 -1.25 14.02
N LEU A 324 12.97 -1.70 13.19
CA LEU A 324 12.21 -0.85 12.27
C LEU A 324 11.18 0.02 13.01
N ASP A 325 10.58 -0.49 14.08
CA ASP A 325 9.71 0.26 14.99
C ASP A 325 10.49 1.39 15.70
N GLU A 326 11.73 1.15 16.11
CA GLU A 326 12.61 2.22 16.65
C GLU A 326 12.89 3.32 15.60
N MET A 327 12.89 2.99 14.32
CA MET A 327 13.06 3.95 13.23
C MET A 327 11.77 4.69 12.83
N THR A 328 10.61 4.18 13.27
CA THR A 328 9.28 4.77 12.98
C THR A 328 9.14 6.17 13.55
N GLU A 329 9.79 6.47 14.67
CA GLU A 329 9.80 7.81 15.27
C GLU A 329 10.47 8.86 14.37
N ILE A 330 11.35 8.44 13.46
CA ILE A 330 12.13 9.32 12.57
C ILE A 330 11.50 9.39 11.17
N ARG A 331 10.95 8.29 10.65
CA ARG A 331 10.56 8.16 9.23
C ARG A 331 9.08 7.85 8.97
N GLY A 332 8.26 7.70 10.02
CA GLY A 332 6.87 7.27 9.86
C GLY A 332 6.74 5.76 9.73
N ASP A 333 5.55 5.29 9.33
CA ASP A 333 5.24 3.85 9.25
C ASP A 333 6.20 3.11 8.31
N TRP A 334 6.93 2.15 8.85
CA TRP A 334 7.95 1.42 8.11
C TRP A 334 7.43 0.45 7.09
N HIS A 335 6.16 0.02 7.19
CA HIS A 335 5.59 -0.91 6.24
C HIS A 335 5.60 -0.33 4.82
N ASP A 336 5.29 0.96 4.67
CA ASP A 336 5.23 1.62 3.36
C ASP A 336 6.63 1.97 2.83
N TRP A 337 7.47 2.65 3.63
CA TRP A 337 8.77 3.10 3.13
C TRP A 337 9.77 1.96 2.94
N LEU A 338 9.67 0.87 3.70
CA LEU A 338 10.57 -0.27 3.52
C LEU A 338 10.35 -0.94 2.17
N ILE A 339 9.09 -1.04 1.71
CA ILE A 339 8.75 -1.61 0.40
C ILE A 339 9.34 -0.75 -0.72
N ASP A 340 9.21 0.57 -0.63
CA ASP A 340 9.77 1.51 -1.60
C ASP A 340 11.30 1.42 -1.62
N GLU A 341 11.95 1.46 -0.46
CA GLU A 341 13.41 1.40 -0.33
C GLU A 341 13.99 0.05 -0.82
N MET A 342 13.30 -1.06 -0.54
CA MET A 342 13.69 -2.38 -1.05
C MET A 342 13.53 -2.44 -2.58
N THR A 343 12.45 -1.87 -3.11
CA THR A 343 12.17 -1.82 -4.56
C THR A 343 13.20 -0.97 -5.30
N GLU A 344 13.59 0.17 -4.73
CA GLU A 344 14.60 1.06 -5.32
C GLU A 344 15.98 0.42 -5.35
N ARG A 345 16.41 -0.16 -4.22
CA ARG A 345 17.76 -0.77 -4.10
C ARG A 345 17.89 -2.05 -4.91
N ARG A 346 16.82 -2.83 -4.99
CA ARG A 346 16.84 -4.15 -5.58
C ARG A 346 15.49 -4.53 -6.16
N PRO A 347 15.13 -4.08 -7.38
CA PRO A 347 13.81 -4.32 -7.98
C PRO A 347 13.39 -5.80 -8.05
N GLU A 348 14.34 -6.71 -8.09
CA GLU A 348 14.11 -8.16 -8.09
C GLU A 348 13.91 -8.78 -6.70
N TRP A 349 13.77 -7.98 -5.64
CA TRP A 349 13.59 -8.49 -4.28
C TRP A 349 12.35 -9.37 -4.11
N VAL A 350 11.30 -9.11 -4.90
CA VAL A 350 10.06 -9.89 -4.93
C VAL A 350 10.27 -11.35 -5.36
N ASP A 351 11.38 -11.64 -6.04
CA ASP A 351 11.74 -12.99 -6.48
C ASP A 351 12.58 -13.75 -5.43
N LEU A 352 12.96 -13.10 -4.32
CA LEU A 352 13.74 -13.71 -3.25
C LEU A 352 12.86 -14.58 -2.35
N SER A 353 13.43 -15.67 -1.85
CA SER A 353 12.76 -16.46 -0.83
C SER A 353 12.69 -15.71 0.52
N PRO A 354 11.74 -16.05 1.41
CA PRO A 354 11.65 -15.41 2.73
C PRO A 354 12.94 -15.46 3.56
N ASP A 355 13.71 -16.54 3.46
CA ASP A 355 15.00 -16.68 4.16
C ASP A 355 16.05 -15.72 3.57
N GLU A 356 16.06 -15.53 2.24
CA GLU A 356 16.95 -14.59 1.55
C GLU A 356 16.56 -13.14 1.83
N LEU A 357 15.26 -12.85 1.92
CA LEU A 357 14.73 -11.54 2.31
C LEU A 357 15.10 -11.19 3.74
N THR A 358 14.94 -12.15 4.66
CA THR A 358 15.31 -11.96 6.07
C THR A 358 16.80 -11.67 6.22
N ALA A 359 17.65 -12.46 5.57
CA ALA A 359 19.10 -12.25 5.61
C ALA A 359 19.51 -10.91 4.97
N TRP A 360 18.85 -10.54 3.87
CA TRP A 360 19.12 -9.26 3.22
C TRP A 360 18.67 -8.07 4.08
N LEU A 361 17.53 -8.17 4.76
CA LEU A 361 17.05 -7.13 5.66
C LEU A 361 17.98 -6.94 6.86
N ASP A 362 18.58 -8.01 7.40
CA ASP A 362 19.62 -7.90 8.44
C ASP A 362 20.85 -7.10 7.98
N ASP A 363 21.25 -7.26 6.72
CA ASP A 363 22.34 -6.46 6.14
C ASP A 363 21.90 -5.01 5.85
N LEU A 364 20.61 -4.82 5.56
CA LEU A 364 20.05 -3.53 5.17
C LEU A 364 19.75 -2.61 6.36
N ILE A 365 19.19 -3.14 7.47
CA ILE A 365 18.80 -2.34 8.65
C ILE A 365 19.94 -1.42 9.14
N PRO A 366 21.20 -1.88 9.30
CA PRO A 366 22.30 -1.01 9.69
C PRO A 366 22.55 0.17 8.74
N LEU A 367 22.26 0.00 7.44
CA LEU A 367 22.39 1.04 6.42
C LEU A 367 21.20 2.02 6.42
N LEU A 368 20.05 1.57 6.91
CA LEU A 368 18.84 2.37 7.04
C LEU A 368 18.88 3.26 8.29
N VAL A 369 19.58 2.83 9.35
CA VAL A 369 19.80 3.59 10.60
C VAL A 369 20.68 4.84 10.40
N LEU A 370 21.34 5.00 9.25
CA LEU A 370 22.11 6.21 8.95
C LEU A 370 21.17 7.43 8.89
N PRO A 371 21.44 8.50 9.67
CA PRO A 371 20.58 9.67 9.69
C PRO A 371 20.58 10.39 8.34
N THR A 372 19.41 10.88 7.93
CA THR A 372 19.16 11.59 6.67
C THR A 372 19.56 13.06 6.71
N ASP A 373 19.76 13.61 7.90
CA ASP A 373 20.28 14.96 8.09
C ASP A 373 21.81 14.95 7.96
N ALA A 374 22.35 15.88 7.16
CA ALA A 374 23.78 15.93 6.86
C ALA A 374 24.63 16.15 8.11
N ASP A 375 24.16 16.96 9.08
CA ASP A 375 24.89 17.22 10.32
C ASP A 375 24.88 15.99 11.24
N ALA A 376 23.76 15.26 11.27
CA ALA A 376 23.66 14.00 12.00
C ALA A 376 24.48 12.87 11.35
N LEU A 377 24.54 12.80 10.01
CA LEU A 377 25.36 11.84 9.27
C LEU A 377 26.85 12.10 9.52
N ILE A 378 27.27 13.37 9.48
CA ILE A 378 28.63 13.77 9.83
C ILE A 378 28.93 13.40 11.29
N GLY A 379 27.96 13.59 12.20
CA GLY A 379 28.07 13.16 13.61
C GLY A 379 28.31 11.65 13.74
N SER A 380 27.48 10.82 13.09
CA SER A 380 27.60 9.36 13.13
C SER A 380 28.86 8.84 12.44
N LEU A 381 29.30 9.48 11.34
CA LEU A 381 30.56 9.15 10.67
C LEU A 381 31.77 9.50 11.54
N ASN A 382 31.76 10.64 12.22
CA ASN A 382 32.82 11.01 13.16
C ASN A 382 32.88 10.03 14.35
N ASP A 383 31.73 9.66 14.91
CA ASP A 383 31.68 8.64 15.97
C ASP A 383 32.18 7.27 15.46
N ALA A 384 31.86 6.89 14.22
CA ALA A 384 32.37 5.67 13.60
C ALA A 384 33.89 5.73 13.36
N PHE A 385 34.43 6.87 12.92
CA PHE A 385 35.88 7.06 12.75
C PHE A 385 36.64 7.08 14.07
N GLU A 386 36.03 7.55 15.16
CA GLU A 386 36.65 7.57 16.48
C GLU A 386 36.59 6.19 17.17
N ASN A 387 35.52 5.42 16.94
CA ASN A 387 35.27 4.18 17.67
C ASN A 387 35.54 2.89 16.88
N ASN A 388 35.74 2.96 15.56
CA ASN A 388 36.06 1.80 14.72
C ASN A 388 37.44 1.94 14.06
N PRO A 389 38.46 1.21 14.54
CA PRO A 389 39.83 1.31 14.02
C PRO A 389 39.99 0.84 12.58
N GLU A 390 39.12 -0.05 12.07
CA GLU A 390 39.15 -0.46 10.66
C GLU A 390 38.68 0.68 9.74
N MET A 391 37.67 1.45 10.16
CA MET A 391 37.22 2.63 9.43
C MET A 391 38.26 3.76 9.47
N SER A 392 38.97 3.93 10.59
CA SER A 392 40.08 4.89 10.66
C SER A 392 41.25 4.49 9.75
N GLU A 393 41.53 3.20 9.62
CA GLU A 393 42.57 2.68 8.72
C GLU A 393 42.18 2.86 7.26
N LEU A 394 40.92 2.57 6.91
CA LEU A 394 40.38 2.78 5.57
C LEU A 394 40.37 4.27 5.20
N ALA A 395 39.94 5.16 6.10
CA ALA A 395 39.96 6.60 5.86
C ALA A 395 41.38 7.18 5.74
N ALA A 396 42.38 6.56 6.36
CA ALA A 396 43.76 6.98 6.19
C ALA A 396 44.31 6.67 4.77
N GLU A 397 43.63 5.82 3.99
CA GLU A 397 43.97 5.54 2.59
C GLU A 397 43.46 6.62 1.62
N PHE A 398 42.51 7.47 2.07
CA PHE A 398 41.92 8.53 1.27
C PHE A 398 42.38 9.91 1.76
N THR A 399 42.49 10.85 0.83
CA THR A 399 42.72 12.26 1.18
C THR A 399 41.43 12.90 1.70
N GLU A 400 41.56 14.00 2.44
CA GLU A 400 40.42 14.76 2.98
C GLU A 400 39.46 15.23 1.86
N GLU A 401 40.00 15.55 0.67
CA GLU A 401 39.21 15.92 -0.51
C GLU A 401 38.48 14.72 -1.13
N GLU A 402 39.10 13.53 -1.20
CA GLU A 402 38.46 12.32 -1.70
C GLU A 402 37.34 11.82 -0.76
N LEU A 403 37.54 11.90 0.56
CA LEU A 403 36.49 11.58 1.52
C LEU A 403 35.31 12.55 1.42
N ALA A 404 35.58 13.85 1.25
CA ALA A 404 34.53 14.84 1.07
C ALA A 404 33.73 14.58 -0.22
N GLU A 405 34.39 14.22 -1.32
CA GLU A 405 33.74 13.90 -2.60
C GLU A 405 32.90 12.61 -2.52
N ILE A 406 33.39 11.58 -1.81
CA ILE A 406 32.63 10.33 -1.58
C ILE A 406 31.38 10.60 -0.74
N ILE A 407 31.50 11.42 0.32
CA ILE A 407 30.37 11.78 1.18
C ILE A 407 29.37 12.65 0.41
N GLU A 408 29.85 13.62 -0.38
CA GLU A 408 29.00 14.48 -1.21
C GLU A 408 28.26 13.67 -2.29
N GLN A 409 28.93 12.72 -2.96
CA GLN A 409 28.28 11.82 -3.91
C GLN A 409 27.24 10.92 -3.23
N ALA A 410 27.53 10.38 -2.05
CA ALA A 410 26.60 9.53 -1.31
C ALA A 410 25.36 10.30 -0.82
N LEU A 411 25.52 11.59 -0.52
CA LEU A 411 24.42 12.49 -0.16
C LEU A 411 23.61 12.92 -1.40
N LEU A 412 24.26 13.22 -2.52
CA LEU A 412 23.60 13.59 -3.77
C LEU A 412 22.82 12.43 -4.37
N SER A 413 23.36 11.21 -4.35
CA SER A 413 22.67 10.00 -4.82
C SER A 413 21.48 9.58 -3.95
N ARG A 414 21.27 10.24 -2.80
CA ARG A 414 20.13 10.00 -1.90
C ARG A 414 19.09 11.12 -1.94
N ALA A 415 19.37 12.21 -2.65
CA ALA A 415 18.48 13.37 -2.79
C ALA A 415 17.78 13.42 -4.17
N GLU A 416 18.21 12.59 -5.10
CA GLU A 416 17.51 12.24 -6.35
C GLU A 416 16.61 11.03 -6.10
#